data_AF-A0A485A820-F1
#
_entry.id   AF-A0A485A820-F1
#
_cell.length_a   1.000
_cell.length_b   1.000
_cell.length_c   1.000
_cell.angle_alpha   90.00
_cell.angle_beta   90.00
_cell.angle_gamma   90.00
#
_symmetry.space_group_name_H-M   'P 1'
#
loop_
_entity.id
_entity.type
_entity.pdbx_description
1 polymer ?
#
loop_
_entity_poly.entity_id
_entity_poly.type
_entity_poly.pdbx_seq_one_letter_code
_entity_poly.pdbx_strand_id
1 'polypeptide(L)'
;MVQWTGEMTVDPSVVSLLRDKTRIELQQPKLTLDNPNLSALLTGSTFELVPGEGEPKDHFAVLAADKTLLQQPGVMTLTLTAPESYGIDGGQPIMLHGVKIGQVLQRTLSAKGIEFAIAIDPQYRDLVHGDSKFVVNSKMDVKVGIDGVEFLGASANEWLSGGIRILPGEKGPMKATYPLYANLEKAQENNLSDYPPRH
;
A
#
# COMPACT_ATOMS: atom_id res chain seq x y z
N MET A 1 19.47 9.33 16.26
CA MET A 1 18.87 9.44 14.91
C MET A 1 19.46 10.68 14.27
N VAL A 2 20.07 10.56 13.10
CA VAL A 2 20.62 11.71 12.37
C VAL A 2 19.46 12.37 11.61
N GLN A 3 19.20 13.64 11.85
CA GLN A 3 18.28 14.44 11.05
C GLN A 3 19.08 15.16 9.96
N TRP A 4 18.73 14.89 8.71
CA TRP A 4 19.31 15.58 7.56
C TRP A 4 18.47 16.80 7.24
N THR A 5 19.13 17.95 7.10
CA THR A 5 18.51 19.22 6.70
C THR A 5 19.13 19.69 5.39
N GLY A 6 18.34 20.35 4.56
CA GLY A 6 18.80 20.94 3.31
C GLY A 6 17.94 22.15 2.95
N GLU A 7 18.44 22.96 2.03
CA GLU A 7 17.75 24.15 1.52
C GLU A 7 17.45 23.97 0.02
N MET A 8 16.34 24.53 -0.43
CA MET A 8 15.91 24.47 -1.83
C MET A 8 15.46 25.86 -2.29
N THR A 9 16.08 26.37 -3.33
CA THR A 9 15.60 27.59 -4.01
C THR A 9 14.43 27.22 -4.90
N VAL A 10 13.31 27.91 -4.75
CA VAL A 10 12.10 27.72 -5.56
C VAL A 10 11.86 28.90 -6.49
N ASP A 11 11.12 28.65 -7.57
CA ASP A 11 10.68 29.73 -8.46
C ASP A 11 9.73 30.68 -7.70
N PRO A 12 9.86 32.02 -7.87
CA PRO A 12 8.97 32.99 -7.22
C PRO A 12 7.47 32.73 -7.44
N SER A 13 7.09 32.15 -8.58
CA SER A 13 5.70 31.82 -8.91
C SER A 13 5.05 30.79 -7.98
N VAL A 14 5.85 29.88 -7.39
CA VAL A 14 5.33 28.82 -6.51
C VAL A 14 5.35 29.18 -5.03
N VAL A 15 5.94 30.32 -4.65
CA VAL A 15 6.04 30.77 -3.24
C VAL A 15 4.67 30.88 -2.57
N SER A 16 3.66 31.32 -3.32
CA SER A 16 2.27 31.44 -2.83
C SER A 16 1.62 30.10 -2.44
N LEU A 17 2.17 28.99 -2.95
CA LEU A 17 1.74 27.62 -2.68
C LEU A 17 2.41 27.05 -1.42
N LEU A 18 3.43 27.70 -0.86
CA LEU A 18 4.14 27.23 0.33
C LEU A 18 3.42 27.68 1.60
N ARG A 19 2.53 26.82 2.10
CA ARG A 19 1.64 27.07 3.24
C ARG A 19 1.71 25.93 4.25
N ASP A 20 1.08 26.11 5.41
CA ASP A 20 1.19 25.17 6.52
C ASP A 20 0.82 23.71 6.15
N LYS A 21 -0.20 23.51 5.31
CA LYS A 21 -0.61 22.17 4.85
C LYS A 21 0.01 21.73 3.52
N THR A 22 0.94 22.51 2.98
CA THR A 22 1.68 22.13 1.78
C THR A 22 2.65 21.00 2.09
N ARG A 23 2.78 20.07 1.15
CA ARG A 23 3.62 18.87 1.30
C ARG A 23 4.72 18.86 0.26
N ILE A 24 5.90 18.42 0.67
CA ILE A 24 7.02 18.15 -0.22
C ILE A 24 7.33 16.66 -0.11
N GLU A 25 7.20 15.96 -1.22
CA GLU A 25 7.23 14.51 -1.28
C GLU A 25 8.43 14.05 -2.11
N LEU A 26 9.28 13.17 -1.57
CA LEU A 26 10.43 12.64 -2.30
C LEU A 26 9.99 11.46 -3.16
N GLN A 27 9.94 11.63 -4.48
CA GLN A 27 9.63 10.59 -5.44
C GLN A 27 10.91 9.89 -5.90
N GLN A 28 11.00 8.59 -5.66
CA GLN A 28 12.10 7.77 -6.15
C GLN A 28 11.65 7.01 -7.39
N PRO A 29 12.38 7.09 -8.51
CA PRO A 29 12.06 6.33 -9.70
C PRO A 29 12.18 4.83 -9.40
N LYS A 30 11.07 4.10 -9.54
CA LYS A 30 11.05 2.64 -9.41
C LYS A 30 11.11 2.03 -10.79
N LEU A 31 12.04 1.11 -11.00
CA LEU A 31 12.04 0.26 -12.18
C LEU A 31 11.06 -0.88 -11.94
N THR A 32 9.97 -0.89 -12.69
CA THR A 32 9.00 -1.98 -12.68
C THR A 32 8.86 -2.55 -14.08
N LEU A 33 8.45 -3.81 -14.17
CA LEU A 33 8.32 -4.52 -15.46
C LEU A 33 7.29 -3.84 -16.39
N ASP A 34 6.35 -3.10 -15.83
CA ASP A 34 5.30 -2.34 -16.51
C ASP A 34 5.69 -0.90 -16.85
N ASN A 35 6.78 -0.38 -16.28
CA ASN A 35 7.31 0.94 -16.59
C ASN A 35 8.85 0.93 -16.68
N PRO A 36 9.43 0.58 -17.84
CA PRO A 36 10.87 0.53 -18.04
C PRO A 36 11.49 1.92 -18.29
N ASN A 37 10.97 2.99 -17.68
CA ASN A 37 11.48 4.35 -17.91
C ASN A 37 12.87 4.55 -17.30
N LEU A 38 13.90 4.16 -18.07
CA LEU A 38 15.30 4.29 -17.69
C LEU A 38 15.75 5.76 -17.59
N SER A 39 15.09 6.69 -18.28
CA SER A 39 15.43 8.12 -18.22
C SER A 39 15.19 8.70 -16.83
N ALA A 40 14.14 8.25 -16.14
CA ALA A 40 13.87 8.67 -14.76
C ALA A 40 14.93 8.18 -13.77
N LEU A 41 15.59 7.04 -14.04
CA LEU A 41 16.70 6.55 -13.22
C LEU A 41 17.95 7.43 -13.36
N LEU A 42 18.16 8.06 -14.51
CA LEU A 42 19.28 8.97 -14.74
C LEU A 42 19.10 10.31 -14.01
N THR A 43 17.86 10.80 -13.89
CA THR A 43 17.56 12.05 -13.18
C THR A 43 17.62 11.91 -11.66
N GLY A 44 17.58 10.68 -11.15
CA GLY A 44 17.58 10.41 -9.71
C GLY A 44 16.24 10.75 -9.06
N SER A 45 16.25 10.95 -7.74
CA SER A 45 15.04 11.25 -6.98
C SER A 45 14.57 12.68 -7.24
N THR A 46 13.25 12.90 -7.32
CA THR A 46 12.65 14.22 -7.51
C THR A 46 11.83 14.63 -6.28
N PHE A 47 11.67 15.94 -6.06
CA PHE A 47 10.75 16.46 -5.05
C PHE A 47 9.47 16.95 -5.74
N GLU A 48 8.32 16.45 -5.28
CA GLU A 48 7.00 16.86 -5.73
C GLU A 48 6.38 17.79 -4.70
N LEU A 49 5.84 18.93 -5.15
CA LEU A 49 5.17 19.91 -4.32
C LEU A 49 3.65 19.73 -4.43
N VAL A 50 3.00 19.39 -3.31
CA VAL A 50 1.54 19.28 -3.25
C VAL A 50 0.98 20.46 -2.44
N PRO A 51 0.29 21.42 -3.07
CA PRO A 51 -0.23 22.60 -2.39
C PRO A 51 -1.25 22.27 -1.30
N GLY A 52 -1.24 23.06 -0.22
CA GLY A 52 -2.23 23.01 0.84
C GLY A 52 -2.62 24.40 1.32
N GLU A 53 -3.61 24.45 2.20
CA GLU A 53 -4.09 25.70 2.80
C GLU A 53 -3.31 26.08 4.08
N GLY A 54 -3.58 27.28 4.60
CA GLY A 54 -3.04 27.76 5.88
C GLY A 54 -2.08 28.93 5.72
N GLU A 55 -1.42 29.29 6.82
CA GLU A 55 -0.47 30.38 6.87
C GLU A 55 0.77 30.08 6.02
N PRO A 56 1.43 31.11 5.44
CA PRO A 56 2.69 30.93 4.72
C PRO A 56 3.74 30.23 5.59
N LYS A 57 4.52 29.33 4.97
CA LYS A 57 5.53 28.53 5.65
C LYS A 57 6.71 28.27 4.73
N ASP A 58 7.91 28.25 5.30
CA ASP A 58 9.18 28.08 4.59
C ASP A 58 9.98 26.83 5.02
N HIS A 59 9.56 26.15 6.09
CA HIS A 59 10.18 24.92 6.59
C HIS A 59 9.24 23.72 6.44
N PHE A 60 9.73 22.66 5.79
CA PHE A 60 8.93 21.46 5.48
C PHE A 60 9.68 20.18 5.87
N ALA A 61 8.95 19.20 6.39
CA ALA A 61 9.45 17.85 6.59
C ALA A 61 9.17 17.02 5.33
N VAL A 62 10.22 16.50 4.71
CA VAL A 62 10.08 15.59 3.56
C VAL A 62 9.98 14.16 4.04
N LEU A 63 8.91 13.46 3.64
CA LEU A 63 8.75 12.04 3.89
C LEU A 63 9.14 11.23 2.64
N ALA A 64 9.52 9.98 2.86
CA ALA A 64 9.70 9.01 1.78
C ALA A 64 8.35 8.73 1.08
N ALA A 65 8.40 8.43 -0.23
CA ALA A 65 7.22 8.25 -1.08
C ALA A 65 6.20 7.23 -0.54
N ASP A 66 6.67 6.17 0.14
CA ASP A 66 5.84 5.14 0.74
C ASP A 66 5.02 5.65 1.95
N LYS A 67 5.39 6.82 2.50
CA LYS A 67 4.71 7.49 3.62
C LYS A 67 3.94 8.75 3.20
N THR A 68 4.00 9.17 1.95
CA THR A 68 3.20 10.28 1.39
C THR A 68 1.72 10.15 1.74
N LEU A 69 1.15 8.94 1.59
CA LEU A 69 -0.28 8.72 1.81
C LEU A 69 -0.70 9.07 3.25
N LEU A 70 0.20 8.93 4.23
CA LEU A 70 -0.05 9.31 5.62
C LEU A 70 -0.25 10.83 5.82
N GLN A 71 0.20 11.65 4.87
CA GLN A 71 0.05 13.10 4.97
C GLN A 71 -1.28 13.61 4.40
N GLN A 72 -2.07 12.73 3.77
CA GLN A 72 -3.40 13.11 3.29
C GLN A 72 -4.37 13.25 4.47
N PRO A 73 -5.09 14.38 4.59
CA PRO A 73 -6.12 14.54 5.61
C PRO A 73 -7.17 13.44 5.53
N GLY A 74 -7.49 12.80 6.66
CA GLY A 74 -8.54 11.79 6.75
C GLY A 74 -8.14 10.38 6.27
N VAL A 75 -6.86 10.16 5.95
CA VAL A 75 -6.35 8.82 5.58
C VAL A 75 -6.69 7.80 6.67
N MET A 76 -7.16 6.64 6.25
CA MET A 76 -7.45 5.54 7.15
C MET A 76 -6.26 4.60 7.24
N THR A 77 -5.73 4.40 8.44
CA THR A 77 -4.68 3.42 8.71
C THR A 77 -5.23 2.21 9.44
N LEU A 78 -4.80 1.01 9.01
CA LEU A 78 -5.16 -0.26 9.63
C LEU A 78 -3.91 -1.11 9.85
N THR A 79 -3.95 -1.97 10.86
CA THR A 79 -2.92 -2.99 11.08
C THR A 79 -3.41 -4.35 10.60
N LEU A 80 -2.62 -5.02 9.77
CA LEU A 80 -2.84 -6.42 9.42
C LEU A 80 -1.82 -7.32 10.12
N THR A 81 -2.24 -8.50 10.57
CA THR A 81 -1.37 -9.49 11.21
C THR A 81 -1.32 -10.78 10.40
N ALA A 82 -0.13 -11.34 10.22
CA ALA A 82 0.09 -12.61 9.54
C ALA A 82 1.16 -13.45 10.27
N PRO A 83 1.15 -14.78 10.13
CA PRO A 83 2.25 -15.62 10.59
C PRO A 83 3.55 -15.37 9.80
N GLU A 84 3.43 -15.06 8.51
CA GLU A 84 4.56 -14.86 7.59
C GLU A 84 4.45 -13.58 6.76
N SER A 85 5.53 -13.25 6.03
CA SER A 85 5.58 -12.03 5.22
C SER A 85 4.83 -12.13 3.89
N TYR A 86 4.65 -13.36 3.39
CA TYR A 86 4.08 -13.68 2.09
C TYR A 86 4.70 -12.90 0.90
N GLY A 87 5.94 -12.43 1.05
CA GLY A 87 6.61 -11.60 0.04
C GLY A 87 5.98 -10.21 -0.15
N ILE A 88 5.17 -9.74 0.81
CA ILE A 88 4.60 -8.40 0.79
C ILE A 88 5.58 -7.39 1.38
N ASP A 89 5.86 -6.32 0.65
CA ASP A 89 6.73 -5.22 1.06
C ASP A 89 6.00 -3.87 1.07
N GLY A 90 6.62 -2.86 1.70
CA GLY A 90 6.14 -1.48 1.67
C GLY A 90 5.98 -0.94 0.24
N GLY A 91 4.93 -0.17 0.02
CA GLY A 91 4.55 0.40 -1.28
C GLY A 91 3.75 -0.52 -2.20
N GLN A 92 3.53 -1.79 -1.84
CA GLN A 92 2.64 -2.66 -2.61
C GLN A 92 1.17 -2.23 -2.49
N PRO A 93 0.34 -2.48 -3.52
CA PRO A 93 -1.01 -1.94 -3.58
C PRO A 93 -1.99 -2.69 -2.67
N ILE A 94 -2.98 -1.95 -2.17
CA ILE A 94 -4.21 -2.53 -1.62
C ILE A 94 -5.30 -2.43 -2.70
N MET A 95 -5.88 -3.57 -3.06
CA MET A 95 -6.81 -3.70 -4.18
C MET A 95 -8.21 -4.08 -3.72
N LEU A 96 -9.24 -3.46 -4.30
CA LEU A 96 -10.64 -3.84 -4.15
C LEU A 96 -11.29 -3.86 -5.53
N HIS A 97 -11.86 -5.01 -5.92
CA HIS A 97 -12.46 -5.21 -7.25
C HIS A 97 -11.56 -4.81 -8.44
N GLY A 98 -10.25 -5.03 -8.34
CA GLY A 98 -9.27 -4.67 -9.39
C GLY A 98 -8.84 -3.20 -9.36
N VAL A 99 -9.38 -2.38 -8.45
CA VAL A 99 -9.01 -0.97 -8.29
C VAL A 99 -8.03 -0.82 -7.13
N LYS A 100 -6.93 -0.09 -7.33
CA LYS A 100 -6.04 0.31 -6.24
C LYS A 100 -6.73 1.36 -5.37
N ILE A 101 -6.91 1.04 -4.09
CA ILE A 101 -7.58 1.90 -3.11
C ILE A 101 -6.69 2.31 -1.93
N GLY A 102 -5.43 1.88 -1.96
CA GLY A 102 -4.47 2.15 -0.89
C GLY A 102 -3.12 1.52 -1.14
N GLN A 103 -2.29 1.51 -0.09
CA GLN A 103 -0.96 0.91 -0.12
C GLN A 103 -0.53 0.33 1.22
N VAL A 104 0.34 -0.66 1.17
CA VAL A 104 1.13 -1.09 2.33
C VAL A 104 2.12 0.01 2.66
N LEU A 105 2.12 0.48 3.90
CA LEU A 105 3.05 1.50 4.37
C LEU A 105 4.34 0.86 4.85
N GLN A 106 4.22 -0.19 5.67
CA GLN A 106 5.37 -0.82 6.30
C GLN A 106 5.07 -2.26 6.70
N ARG A 107 6.09 -3.11 6.61
CA ARG A 107 6.12 -4.45 7.21
C ARG A 107 7.06 -4.43 8.41
N THR A 108 6.62 -4.99 9.53
CA THR A 108 7.43 -5.12 10.76
C THR A 108 7.37 -6.55 11.28
N LEU A 109 8.52 -7.10 11.65
CA LEU A 109 8.59 -8.37 12.37
C LEU A 109 8.35 -8.13 13.86
N SER A 110 7.44 -8.90 14.45
CA SER A 110 7.14 -8.91 15.88
C SER A 110 7.36 -10.31 16.46
N ALA A 111 7.28 -10.44 17.79
CA ALA A 111 7.33 -11.75 18.44
C ALA A 111 6.14 -12.67 18.09
N LYS A 112 5.05 -12.12 17.53
CA LYS A 112 3.82 -12.86 17.19
C LYS A 112 3.69 -13.18 15.70
N GLY A 113 4.68 -12.79 14.89
CA GLY A 113 4.63 -12.88 13.43
C GLY A 113 4.86 -11.51 12.78
N ILE A 114 4.25 -11.31 11.62
CA ILE A 114 4.40 -10.10 10.82
C ILE A 114 3.21 -9.16 11.03
N GLU A 115 3.51 -7.88 11.22
CA GLU A 115 2.54 -6.80 11.23
C GLU A 115 2.74 -5.91 9.99
N PHE A 116 1.64 -5.61 9.30
CA PHE A 116 1.61 -4.66 8.19
C PHE A 116 0.80 -3.44 8.60
N ALA A 117 1.42 -2.26 8.51
CA ALA A 117 0.66 -1.02 8.50
C ALA A 117 0.20 -0.77 7.07
N ILE A 118 -1.10 -0.57 6.86
CA ILE A 118 -1.67 -0.21 5.57
C ILE A 118 -2.39 1.13 5.67
N ALA A 119 -2.48 1.84 4.54
CA ALA A 119 -3.31 3.01 4.40
C ALA A 119 -4.30 2.84 3.24
N ILE A 120 -5.52 3.30 3.46
CA ILE A 120 -6.62 3.35 2.51
C ILE A 120 -6.94 4.82 2.25
N ASP A 121 -7.10 5.19 0.97
CA ASP A 121 -7.46 6.55 0.60
C ASP A 121 -8.79 6.97 1.26
N PRO A 122 -8.92 8.24 1.71
CA PRO A 122 -10.12 8.71 2.41
C PRO A 122 -11.43 8.44 1.66
N GLN A 123 -11.42 8.53 0.33
CA GLN A 123 -12.60 8.32 -0.52
C GLN A 123 -13.14 6.87 -0.50
N TYR A 124 -12.33 5.90 -0.09
CA TYR A 124 -12.70 4.48 -0.04
C TYR A 124 -12.92 3.97 1.38
N ARG A 125 -12.88 4.86 2.38
CA ARG A 125 -13.03 4.52 3.81
C ARG A 125 -14.29 3.71 4.08
N ASP A 126 -15.40 4.05 3.44
CA ASP A 126 -16.71 3.43 3.66
C ASP A 126 -16.84 2.05 3.00
N LEU A 127 -15.84 1.59 2.25
CA LEU A 127 -15.82 0.26 1.62
C LEU A 127 -15.19 -0.81 2.53
N VAL A 128 -14.66 -0.41 3.69
CA VAL A 128 -14.03 -1.32 4.66
C VAL A 128 -14.87 -1.38 5.92
N HIS A 129 -15.26 -2.60 6.30
CA HIS A 129 -16.14 -2.87 7.43
C HIS A 129 -15.48 -3.85 8.42
N GLY A 130 -16.11 -4.02 9.59
CA GLY A 130 -15.62 -4.91 10.64
C GLY A 130 -15.44 -6.36 10.20
N ASP A 131 -16.20 -6.81 9.20
CA ASP A 131 -16.17 -8.15 8.62
C ASP A 131 -15.43 -8.25 7.27
N SER A 132 -14.80 -7.18 6.80
CA SER A 132 -13.89 -7.24 5.64
C SER A 132 -12.75 -8.23 5.88
N LYS A 133 -12.33 -8.92 4.81
CA LYS A 133 -11.20 -9.85 4.84
C LYS A 133 -10.07 -9.35 3.95
N PHE A 134 -8.85 -9.55 4.41
CA PHE A 134 -7.64 -9.16 3.70
C PHE A 134 -6.90 -10.41 3.26
N VAL A 135 -6.61 -10.51 1.98
CA VAL A 135 -6.07 -11.70 1.35
C VAL A 135 -4.81 -11.34 0.59
N VAL A 136 -3.76 -12.12 0.74
CA VAL A 136 -2.54 -11.93 -0.05
C VAL A 136 -2.89 -12.09 -1.53
N ASN A 137 -2.47 -11.12 -2.34
CA ASN A 137 -2.61 -11.17 -3.79
C ASN A 137 -1.30 -11.65 -4.41
N SER A 138 -0.93 -12.92 -4.15
CA SER A 138 0.34 -13.51 -4.60
C SER A 138 0.16 -14.80 -5.41
N LYS A 139 0.53 -14.71 -6.69
CA LYS A 139 1.23 -15.64 -7.62
C LYS A 139 1.20 -17.19 -7.49
N MET A 140 0.60 -17.87 -6.50
CA MET A 140 0.82 -19.33 -6.31
C MET A 140 -0.38 -20.28 -6.42
N ASP A 141 -1.59 -19.81 -6.77
CA ASP A 141 -2.70 -20.72 -7.08
C ASP A 141 -2.74 -21.05 -8.59
N VAL A 142 -1.66 -21.65 -9.11
CA VAL A 142 -1.74 -22.36 -10.39
C VAL A 142 -2.37 -23.73 -10.11
N LYS A 143 -3.70 -23.83 -10.26
CA LYS A 143 -4.38 -25.13 -10.27
C LYS A 143 -4.02 -25.86 -11.56
N VAL A 144 -3.04 -26.75 -11.50
CA VAL A 144 -2.72 -27.67 -12.60
C VAL A 144 -3.78 -28.76 -12.64
N GLY A 145 -4.78 -28.61 -13.51
CA GLY A 145 -5.75 -29.65 -13.83
C GLY A 145 -5.24 -30.59 -14.92
N ILE A 146 -5.75 -31.83 -14.93
CA ILE A 146 -5.48 -32.83 -15.97
C ILE A 146 -6.03 -32.45 -17.36
N ASP A 147 -6.90 -31.43 -17.44
CA ASP A 147 -7.57 -30.98 -18.68
C ASP A 147 -6.97 -29.69 -19.28
N GLY A 148 -5.85 -29.20 -18.75
CA GLY A 148 -5.16 -28.01 -19.26
C GLY A 148 -5.13 -26.84 -18.28
N VAL A 149 -4.49 -25.74 -18.70
CA VAL A 149 -4.29 -24.53 -17.88
C VAL A 149 -5.48 -23.58 -18.07
N GLU A 150 -6.33 -23.46 -17.06
CA GLU A 150 -7.42 -22.48 -17.04
C GLU A 150 -6.87 -21.09 -16.62
N PHE A 151 -6.58 -20.23 -17.60
CA PHE A 151 -6.15 -18.86 -17.34
C PHE A 151 -7.36 -17.97 -17.04
N LEU A 152 -7.74 -17.88 -15.78
CA LEU A 152 -8.73 -16.90 -15.30
C LEU A 152 -8.13 -15.48 -15.35
N GLY A 153 -8.16 -14.87 -16.53
CA GLY A 153 -8.61 -13.49 -16.83
C GLY A 153 -8.13 -12.26 -16.03
N ALA A 154 -7.22 -12.33 -15.07
CA ALA A 154 -6.60 -11.12 -14.53
C ALA A 154 -5.55 -10.57 -15.51
N SER A 155 -5.48 -9.25 -15.67
CA SER A 155 -4.57 -8.64 -16.63
C SER A 155 -3.11 -8.88 -16.19
N ALA A 156 -2.19 -9.09 -17.14
CA ALA A 156 -0.78 -9.39 -16.83
C ALA A 156 -0.11 -8.36 -15.90
N ASN A 157 -0.66 -7.14 -15.78
CA ASN A 157 -0.17 -6.09 -14.90
C ASN A 157 -0.53 -6.32 -13.43
N GLU A 158 -1.75 -6.80 -13.15
CA GLU A 158 -2.19 -7.15 -11.78
C GLU A 158 -1.38 -8.31 -11.21
N TRP A 159 -0.81 -9.15 -12.09
CA TRP A 159 0.04 -10.28 -11.72
C TRP A 159 1.43 -9.88 -11.25
N LEU A 160 2.01 -8.77 -11.74
CA LEU A 160 3.42 -8.44 -11.50
C LEU A 160 3.66 -7.71 -10.17
N SER A 161 2.73 -6.85 -9.75
CA SER A 161 2.90 -5.95 -8.59
C SER A 161 2.58 -6.56 -7.21
N GLY A 162 1.88 -7.70 -7.16
CA GLY A 162 1.50 -8.37 -5.90
C GLY A 162 0.52 -7.56 -5.05
N GLY A 163 0.69 -7.60 -3.72
CA GLY A 163 -0.05 -6.78 -2.76
C GLY A 163 -1.14 -7.52 -1.99
N ILE A 164 -2.18 -6.79 -1.57
CA ILE A 164 -3.26 -7.32 -0.73
C ILE A 164 -4.60 -6.99 -1.39
N ARG A 165 -5.45 -8.01 -1.51
CA ARG A 165 -6.83 -7.88 -1.96
C ARG A 165 -7.76 -7.80 -0.76
N ILE A 166 -8.71 -6.87 -0.82
CA ILE A 166 -9.83 -6.79 0.13
C ILE A 166 -11.01 -7.56 -0.44
N LEU A 167 -11.59 -8.43 0.37
CA LEU A 167 -12.94 -8.93 0.21
C LEU A 167 -13.85 -8.00 1.03
N PRO A 168 -14.75 -7.25 0.39
CA PRO A 168 -15.60 -6.29 1.09
C PRO A 168 -16.48 -7.02 2.10
N GLY A 169 -16.71 -6.35 3.23
CA GLY A 169 -17.67 -6.77 4.23
C GLY A 169 -18.99 -6.03 4.03
N GLU A 170 -19.96 -6.27 4.89
CA GLU A 170 -21.25 -5.56 4.84
C GLU A 170 -21.55 -4.79 6.13
N LYS A 171 -20.90 -5.16 7.26
CA LYS A 171 -21.36 -4.69 8.57
C LYS A 171 -20.27 -4.68 9.64
N GLY A 172 -20.64 -4.00 10.73
CA GLY A 172 -19.83 -3.94 11.94
C GLY A 172 -18.81 -2.81 11.89
N PRO A 173 -18.44 -2.27 13.06
CA PRO A 173 -17.46 -1.20 13.14
C PRO A 173 -16.10 -1.71 12.66
N MET A 174 -15.35 -0.83 11.99
CA MET A 174 -13.97 -1.12 11.63
C MET A 174 -13.16 -1.49 12.86
N LYS A 175 -12.30 -2.50 12.69
CA LYS A 175 -11.39 -2.95 13.73
C LYS A 175 -10.05 -2.22 13.59
N ALA A 176 -9.34 -2.07 14.70
CA ALA A 176 -7.96 -1.59 14.66
C ALA A 176 -7.00 -2.59 13.99
N THR A 177 -7.33 -3.88 14.06
CA THR A 177 -6.49 -4.96 13.56
C THR A 177 -7.33 -6.01 12.83
N TYR A 178 -6.80 -6.49 11.70
CA TYR A 178 -7.37 -7.58 10.91
C TYR A 178 -6.33 -8.67 10.64
N PRO A 179 -6.73 -9.93 10.51
CA PRO A 179 -5.85 -10.94 9.97
C PRO A 179 -5.62 -10.75 8.45
N LEU A 180 -4.42 -11.07 7.99
CA LEU A 180 -4.10 -11.25 6.58
C LEU A 180 -4.05 -12.75 6.27
N TYR A 181 -4.93 -13.21 5.38
CA TYR A 181 -5.03 -14.60 4.97
C TYR A 181 -4.10 -14.88 3.79
N ALA A 182 -3.42 -16.03 3.82
CA ALA A 182 -2.48 -16.45 2.77
C ALA A 182 -3.13 -16.56 1.38
N ASN A 183 -4.41 -16.93 1.30
CA ASN A 183 -5.16 -17.04 0.06
C ASN A 183 -6.68 -16.94 0.29
N LEU A 184 -7.45 -17.02 -0.81
CA LEU A 184 -8.91 -16.86 -0.80
C LEU A 184 -9.61 -18.00 -0.02
N GLU A 185 -9.15 -19.23 -0.19
CA GLU A 185 -9.71 -20.42 0.48
C GLU A 185 -9.59 -20.28 2.01
N LYS A 186 -8.40 -19.94 2.49
CA LYS A 186 -8.13 -19.68 3.91
C LYS A 186 -8.97 -18.54 4.47
N ALA A 187 -9.20 -17.49 3.68
CA ALA A 187 -10.10 -16.41 4.05
C ALA A 187 -11.54 -16.90 4.20
N GLN A 188 -12.04 -17.75 3.29
CA GLN A 188 -13.39 -18.32 3.37
C GLN A 188 -13.56 -19.23 4.59
N GLU A 189 -12.55 -20.05 4.90
CA GLU A 189 -12.51 -20.92 6.07
C GLU A 189 -12.29 -20.17 7.40
N ASN A 190 -11.90 -18.90 7.35
CA ASN A 190 -11.37 -18.15 8.49
C ASN A 190 -10.18 -18.84 9.16
N ASN A 191 -9.30 -19.45 8.35
CA ASN A 191 -8.14 -20.22 8.80
C ASN A 191 -6.84 -19.46 8.54
N LEU A 192 -6.04 -19.22 9.58
CA LEU A 192 -4.75 -18.52 9.47
C LEU A 192 -3.54 -19.47 9.41
N SER A 193 -3.80 -20.78 9.41
CA SER A 193 -2.72 -21.77 9.34
C SER A 193 -2.23 -21.88 7.91
N ASP A 194 -0.92 -21.72 7.72
CA ASP A 194 -0.27 -21.99 6.43
C ASP A 194 -0.13 -23.50 6.15
N TYR A 195 -0.43 -24.36 7.14
CA TYR A 195 -0.44 -25.81 6.99
C TYR A 195 -1.82 -26.33 6.55
N PRO A 196 -1.86 -27.37 5.68
CA PRO A 196 -3.09 -28.10 5.41
C PRO A 196 -3.61 -28.76 6.71
N PRO A 197 -4.94 -28.98 6.83
CA PRO A 197 -5.49 -29.73 7.96
C PRO A 197 -4.79 -31.10 8.04
N ARG A 198 -4.35 -31.48 9.25
CA ARG A 198 -3.83 -32.83 9.49
C ARG A 198 -5.01 -33.80 9.35
N HIS A 199 -4.99 -34.61 8.30
CA HIS A 199 -5.86 -35.78 8.14
C HIS A 199 -5.43 -36.92 9.06
#